data_AF-A0A3C1G7Z4-F1
#
_entry.id   AF-A0A3C1G7Z4-F1
#
_cell.length_a   1.000
_cell.length_b   1.000
_cell.length_c   1.000
_cell.angle_alpha   90.00
_cell.angle_beta   90.00
_cell.angle_gamma   90.00
#
_symmetry.space_group_name_H-M   'P 1'
#
loop_
_entity.id
_entity.type
_entity.pdbx_description
1 polymer ?
#
loop_
_entity_poly.entity_id
_entity_poly.type
_entity_poly.pdbx_seq_one_letter_code
_entity_poly.pdbx_strand_id
1 'polypeptide(L)'
;MVEMTEGKPLPPDALRARGVTVERMRAFAEAAREFFDAALWRHLTDEDLIRIEAPAVDRGLSCATVLGAGGQVFGVGFFASPRDIERLQEDPDPEALIGPRGRWSVLFGPIDEMPFGDVDLWEEHALPVAGPSAYPVAVWFGPNGQLRRPEGPMLAELEAILRALARATEDEIDSGRWSRDVPATDGPRRITLALPELLRPLDAPAEPRVGGLPDRRAMERVLLEVQRFTAGESFESTDELNASIQRKFSGALDAIPSTASTPIERAQELAYRAVEARGRRRVQLARRALEVSPDCADAYVLLAEAATELPAARDLYARGVAAGERALGPTAFTEDTGHFWSMISTRPYMRARFGLAQSLQALGERDAAVDHYRDLLRLNPGDNQGVRYSLLPVLLEAGRDAEAEALLDQFHDEGTAAWAYAWALHAFRRGGDAAPANERLRRAVRANRHAPRYLLGKQTWPGAMPAAYALGSHEEAAVIEDMLGDLWRATPGAGPWLAAQSRSARAGKRRRR
;
A
#
# COMPACT_ATOMS: atom_id res chain seq x y z
N MET A 1 9.23 -12.14 9.38
CA MET A 1 9.29 -13.62 9.21
C MET A 1 8.08 -14.29 9.86
N VAL A 2 7.61 -13.75 11.00
CA VAL A 2 6.42 -14.15 11.78
C VAL A 2 5.21 -14.67 10.97
N GLU A 3 4.65 -13.97 9.99
CA GLU A 3 3.46 -14.49 9.26
C GLU A 3 3.75 -15.68 8.33
N MET A 4 4.97 -15.82 7.82
CA MET A 4 5.35 -16.95 6.96
C MET A 4 5.78 -18.19 7.78
N THR A 5 6.24 -17.98 9.02
CA THR A 5 6.82 -18.99 9.91
C THR A 5 6.01 -19.24 11.19
N GLU A 6 4.88 -18.57 11.43
CA GLU A 6 4.05 -18.80 12.62
C GLU A 6 3.64 -20.27 12.71
N GLY A 7 4.15 -20.95 13.74
CA GLY A 7 3.93 -22.39 13.96
C GLY A 7 4.70 -23.35 13.06
N LYS A 8 5.62 -22.87 12.19
CA LYS A 8 6.46 -23.70 11.33
C LYS A 8 7.87 -23.90 11.92
N PRO A 9 8.53 -25.04 11.66
CA PRO A 9 9.88 -25.29 12.17
C PRO A 9 10.88 -24.25 11.65
N LEU A 10 11.84 -23.85 12.49
CA LEU A 10 12.98 -23.04 12.07
C LEU A 10 13.80 -23.79 11.00
N PRO A 11 14.48 -23.07 10.08
CA PRO A 11 15.32 -23.72 9.09
C PRO A 11 16.52 -24.45 9.76
N PRO A 12 17.15 -25.43 9.10
CA PRO A 12 18.35 -26.07 9.64
C PRO A 12 19.52 -25.09 9.82
N ASP A 13 20.45 -25.38 10.72
CA ASP A 13 21.68 -24.60 10.90
C ASP A 13 22.47 -24.46 9.59
N ALA A 14 22.95 -23.25 9.28
CA ALA A 14 23.65 -22.92 8.05
C ALA A 14 24.93 -23.75 7.85
N LEU A 15 25.72 -23.97 8.92
CA LEU A 15 26.98 -24.73 8.87
C LEU A 15 26.77 -26.23 8.57
N ARG A 16 25.54 -26.75 8.68
CA ARG A 16 25.25 -28.13 8.29
C ARG A 16 25.11 -28.31 6.77
N ALA A 17 24.92 -27.21 6.04
CA ALA A 17 24.82 -27.26 4.59
C ALA A 17 26.19 -27.54 3.95
N ARG A 18 26.19 -28.32 2.87
CA ARG A 18 27.42 -28.75 2.22
C ARG A 18 28.22 -27.55 1.71
N GLY A 19 29.51 -27.53 2.03
CA GLY A 19 30.44 -26.51 1.54
C GLY A 19 30.23 -25.11 2.13
N VAL A 20 29.38 -24.97 3.17
CA VAL A 20 29.26 -23.73 3.94
C VAL A 20 30.33 -23.72 5.04
N THR A 21 31.11 -22.65 5.10
CA THR A 21 32.14 -22.42 6.13
C THR A 21 31.88 -21.09 6.83
N VAL A 22 32.56 -20.87 7.96
CA VAL A 22 32.48 -19.59 8.70
C VAL A 22 32.89 -18.42 7.80
N GLU A 23 33.90 -18.59 6.94
CA GLU A 23 34.37 -17.57 6.01
C GLU A 23 33.31 -17.23 4.96
N ARG A 24 32.64 -18.24 4.37
CA ARG A 24 31.53 -18.01 3.43
C ARG A 24 30.35 -17.32 4.11
N MET A 25 30.04 -17.71 5.35
CA MET A 25 28.99 -17.06 6.12
C MET A 25 29.33 -15.61 6.48
N ARG A 26 30.61 -15.31 6.77
CA ARG A 26 31.08 -13.94 6.98
C ARG A 26 30.93 -13.10 5.72
N ALA A 27 31.36 -13.61 4.57
CA ALA A 27 31.23 -12.90 3.30
C ALA A 27 29.76 -12.66 2.94
N PHE A 28 28.88 -13.65 3.17
CA PHE A 28 27.43 -13.48 3.02
C PHE A 28 26.86 -12.43 3.98
N ALA A 29 27.25 -12.45 5.25
CA ALA A 29 26.80 -11.48 6.25
C ALA A 29 27.24 -10.04 5.90
N GLU A 30 28.46 -9.86 5.39
CA GLU A 30 28.94 -8.58 4.88
C GLU A 30 28.10 -8.08 3.69
N ALA A 31 27.86 -8.95 2.71
CA ALA A 31 27.03 -8.64 1.55
C ALA A 31 25.59 -8.28 1.94
N ALA A 32 25.02 -9.02 2.88
CA ALA A 32 23.67 -8.79 3.37
C ALA A 32 23.56 -7.49 4.17
N ARG A 33 24.57 -7.16 4.97
CA ARG A 33 24.67 -5.85 5.63
C ARG A 33 24.77 -4.72 4.61
N GLU A 34 25.65 -4.82 3.61
CA GLU A 34 25.76 -3.83 2.52
C GLU A 34 24.40 -3.61 1.85
N PHE A 35 23.67 -4.68 1.54
CA PHE A 35 22.34 -4.61 0.95
C PHE A 35 21.31 -3.92 1.87
N PHE A 36 21.31 -4.29 3.16
CA PHE A 36 20.36 -3.72 4.11
C PHE A 36 20.62 -2.21 4.33
N ASP A 37 21.89 -1.82 4.48
CA ASP A 37 22.31 -0.44 4.66
C ASP A 37 21.98 0.42 3.41
N ALA A 38 22.03 -0.18 2.21
CA ALA A 38 21.66 0.48 0.97
C ALA A 38 20.14 0.75 0.81
N ALA A 39 19.30 0.01 1.54
CA ALA A 39 17.85 0.23 1.63
C ALA A 39 17.14 0.38 0.27
N LEU A 40 17.42 -0.52 -0.68
CA LEU A 40 16.86 -0.46 -2.05
C LEU A 40 15.33 -0.46 -2.11
N TRP A 41 14.66 -0.94 -1.05
CA TRP A 41 13.20 -0.86 -0.91
C TRP A 41 12.66 0.58 -0.85
N ARG A 42 13.52 1.59 -0.75
CA ARG A 42 13.18 3.00 -0.94
C ARG A 42 13.00 3.39 -2.41
N HIS A 43 13.53 2.59 -3.34
CA HIS A 43 13.50 2.84 -4.77
C HIS A 43 12.69 1.81 -5.55
N LEU A 44 12.64 0.57 -5.06
CA LEU A 44 12.00 -0.59 -5.69
C LEU A 44 10.95 -1.20 -4.76
N THR A 45 9.90 -1.77 -5.34
CA THR A 45 8.86 -2.50 -4.61
C THR A 45 8.89 -3.99 -4.93
N ASP A 46 8.04 -4.76 -4.26
CA ASP A 46 7.83 -6.17 -4.55
C ASP A 46 7.18 -6.42 -5.92
N GLU A 47 6.68 -5.36 -6.57
CA GLU A 47 6.20 -5.39 -7.96
C GLU A 47 7.31 -5.26 -9.01
N ASP A 48 8.52 -4.85 -8.62
CA ASP A 48 9.64 -4.64 -9.54
C ASP A 48 10.37 -5.96 -9.85
N LEU A 49 10.13 -6.50 -11.04
CA LEU A 49 10.86 -7.64 -11.57
C LEU A 49 12.29 -7.26 -11.95
N ILE A 50 13.26 -7.79 -11.22
CA ILE A 50 14.68 -7.72 -11.56
C ILE A 50 15.09 -9.03 -12.24
N ARG A 51 15.68 -8.95 -13.44
CA ARG A 51 16.33 -10.08 -14.11
C ARG A 51 17.82 -10.05 -13.87
N ILE A 52 18.39 -11.20 -13.51
CA ILE A 52 19.84 -11.39 -13.42
C ILE A 52 20.29 -11.98 -14.77
N GLU A 53 20.84 -11.13 -15.64
CA GLU A 53 21.15 -11.48 -17.02
C GLU A 53 22.56 -12.07 -17.19
N ALA A 54 23.51 -11.68 -16.32
CA ALA A 54 24.87 -12.20 -16.32
C ALA A 54 25.46 -12.19 -14.90
N PRO A 55 26.33 -13.14 -14.54
CA PRO A 55 26.61 -14.38 -15.28
C PRO A 55 25.38 -15.30 -15.27
N ALA A 56 25.46 -16.43 -15.96
CA ALA A 56 24.47 -17.48 -15.76
C ALA A 56 24.49 -17.91 -14.29
N VAL A 57 23.35 -17.80 -13.61
CA VAL A 57 23.14 -18.19 -12.22
C VAL A 57 22.28 -19.45 -12.16
N ASP A 58 22.14 -20.03 -10.96
CA ASP A 58 21.14 -21.07 -10.76
C ASP A 58 19.76 -20.61 -11.26
N ARG A 59 19.01 -21.53 -11.87
CA ARG A 59 17.71 -21.21 -12.45
C ARG A 59 16.78 -20.56 -11.41
N GLY A 60 16.81 -21.00 -10.16
CA GLY A 60 16.01 -20.44 -9.07
C GLY A 60 16.35 -19.01 -8.68
N LEU A 61 17.47 -18.46 -9.16
CA LEU A 61 17.93 -17.09 -8.94
C LEU A 61 17.84 -16.21 -10.19
N SER A 62 17.21 -16.67 -11.29
CA SER A 62 17.21 -15.91 -12.56
C SER A 62 16.42 -14.60 -12.50
N CYS A 63 15.47 -14.49 -11.57
CA CYS A 63 14.66 -13.30 -11.32
C CYS A 63 14.64 -13.00 -9.81
N ALA A 64 14.51 -11.73 -9.46
CA ALA A 64 14.43 -11.28 -8.08
C ALA A 64 13.42 -10.13 -7.92
N THR A 65 12.94 -9.94 -6.70
CA THR A 65 12.19 -8.77 -6.26
C THR A 65 12.73 -8.28 -4.91
N VAL A 66 12.68 -6.98 -4.67
CA VAL A 66 13.13 -6.38 -3.40
C VAL A 66 11.94 -6.26 -2.45
N LEU A 67 12.11 -6.78 -1.23
CA LEU A 67 11.13 -6.73 -0.16
C LEU A 67 11.52 -5.62 0.83
N GLY A 68 10.53 -4.91 1.36
CA GLY A 68 10.72 -3.90 2.40
C GLY A 68 9.88 -2.64 2.22
N ALA A 69 9.32 -2.42 1.03
CA ALA A 69 8.57 -1.19 0.73
C ALA A 69 7.36 -0.98 1.66
N GLY A 70 6.71 -2.07 2.09
CA GLY A 70 5.61 -2.04 3.06
C GLY A 70 6.03 -2.06 4.54
N GLY A 71 7.34 -2.07 4.84
CA GLY A 71 7.88 -2.01 6.21
C GLY A 71 7.72 -3.25 7.09
N GLN A 72 7.08 -4.32 6.61
CA GLN A 72 6.80 -5.54 7.40
C GLN A 72 7.89 -6.62 7.24
N VAL A 73 8.36 -6.84 6.01
CA VAL A 73 9.34 -7.86 5.69
C VAL A 73 10.39 -7.25 4.77
N PHE A 74 11.65 -7.39 5.15
CA PHE A 74 12.80 -6.89 4.41
C PHE A 74 13.59 -8.04 3.81
N GLY A 75 14.10 -7.87 2.60
CA GLY A 75 14.88 -8.93 1.94
C GLY A 75 14.82 -8.92 0.42
N VAL A 76 15.14 -10.08 -0.14
CA VAL A 76 15.07 -10.36 -1.58
C VAL A 76 14.36 -11.70 -1.79
N GLY A 77 13.32 -11.70 -2.60
CA GLY A 77 12.68 -12.91 -3.09
C GLY A 77 13.24 -13.30 -4.46
N PHE A 78 13.57 -14.58 -4.67
CA PHE A 78 14.13 -15.07 -5.93
C PHE A 78 13.19 -16.06 -6.62
N PHE A 79 13.19 -16.01 -7.95
CA PHE A 79 12.25 -16.72 -8.80
C PHE A 79 12.92 -17.31 -10.04
N ALA A 80 12.36 -18.40 -10.52
CA ALA A 80 12.88 -19.10 -11.69
C ALA A 80 12.46 -18.45 -13.03
N SER A 81 11.38 -17.67 -13.02
CA SER A 81 10.88 -16.99 -14.21
C SER A 81 10.01 -15.78 -13.84
N PRO A 82 9.84 -14.81 -14.77
CA PRO A 82 8.90 -13.69 -14.59
C PRO A 82 7.48 -14.14 -14.25
N ARG A 83 7.02 -15.23 -14.87
CA ARG A 83 5.69 -15.81 -14.64
C ARG A 83 5.47 -16.28 -13.20
N ASP A 84 6.53 -16.64 -12.48
CA ASP A 84 6.39 -17.03 -11.07
C ASP A 84 6.13 -15.80 -10.18
N ILE A 85 6.58 -14.61 -10.59
CA ILE A 85 6.27 -13.33 -9.93
C ILE A 85 4.87 -12.85 -10.31
N GLU A 86 4.47 -12.98 -11.57
CA GLU A 86 3.10 -12.64 -12.00
C GLU A 86 2.04 -13.44 -11.22
N ARG A 87 2.27 -14.75 -11.01
CA ARG A 87 1.38 -15.58 -10.19
C ARG A 87 1.26 -15.12 -8.74
N LEU A 88 2.36 -14.65 -8.16
CA LEU A 88 2.36 -14.09 -6.80
C LEU A 88 1.49 -12.83 -6.72
N GLN A 89 1.45 -12.04 -7.80
CA GLN A 89 0.61 -10.85 -7.89
C GLN A 89 -0.86 -11.19 -8.16
N GLU A 90 -1.15 -12.31 -8.83
CA GLU A 90 -2.50 -12.80 -9.09
C GLU A 90 -3.17 -13.41 -7.85
N ASP A 91 -2.41 -14.14 -7.03
CA ASP A 91 -2.88 -14.80 -5.83
C ASP A 91 -1.90 -14.56 -4.66
N PRO A 92 -2.23 -13.63 -3.74
CA PRO A 92 -1.38 -13.31 -2.60
C PRO A 92 -1.44 -14.37 -1.49
N ASP A 93 -2.09 -15.52 -1.69
CA ASP A 93 -2.09 -16.63 -0.74
C ASP A 93 -0.64 -17.08 -0.40
N PRO A 94 -0.27 -17.20 0.89
CA PRO A 94 0.99 -17.76 1.34
C PRO A 94 1.40 -19.10 0.68
N GLU A 95 0.46 -19.97 0.30
CA GLU A 95 0.77 -21.20 -0.44
C GLU A 95 1.11 -20.94 -1.92
N ALA A 96 0.39 -20.02 -2.58
CA ALA A 96 0.72 -19.56 -3.93
C ALA A 96 2.10 -18.89 -3.96
N LEU A 97 2.47 -18.22 -2.86
CA LEU A 97 3.75 -17.56 -2.62
C LEU A 97 4.97 -18.48 -2.77
N ILE A 98 4.86 -19.75 -2.38
CA ILE A 98 5.96 -20.74 -2.44
C ILE A 98 6.02 -21.39 -3.82
N GLY A 99 4.86 -21.62 -4.44
CA GLY A 99 4.71 -22.31 -5.71
C GLY A 99 5.13 -23.79 -5.68
N PRO A 100 4.84 -24.55 -6.76
CA PRO A 100 5.10 -25.99 -6.79
C PRO A 100 6.60 -26.36 -6.80
N ARG A 101 7.48 -25.41 -7.13
CA ARG A 101 8.93 -25.61 -7.21
C ARG A 101 9.70 -25.05 -6.02
N GLY A 102 9.00 -24.41 -5.08
CA GLY A 102 9.62 -23.63 -4.03
C GLY A 102 10.39 -22.41 -4.55
N ARG A 103 10.93 -21.63 -3.63
CA ARG A 103 11.65 -20.39 -3.93
C ARG A 103 12.77 -20.11 -2.94
N TRP A 104 13.81 -19.45 -3.42
CA TRP A 104 14.86 -18.90 -2.56
C TRP A 104 14.46 -17.51 -2.06
N SER A 105 14.86 -17.18 -0.84
CA SER A 105 14.73 -15.84 -0.29
C SER A 105 15.89 -15.56 0.65
N VAL A 106 16.32 -14.30 0.69
CA VAL A 106 17.15 -13.77 1.76
C VAL A 106 16.26 -12.84 2.56
N LEU A 107 15.94 -13.21 3.80
CA LEU A 107 15.06 -12.45 4.67
C LEU A 107 15.85 -11.88 5.85
N PHE A 108 15.43 -10.71 6.32
CA PHE A 108 15.98 -10.07 7.50
C PHE A 108 14.98 -10.16 8.66
N GLY A 109 15.48 -10.43 9.85
CA GLY A 109 14.68 -10.48 11.06
C GLY A 109 15.50 -10.34 12.34
N PRO A 110 14.83 -10.39 13.50
CA PRO A 110 15.51 -10.41 14.80
C PRO A 110 16.25 -11.74 15.03
N ILE A 111 17.23 -11.70 15.93
CA ILE A 111 18.10 -12.86 16.22
C ILE A 111 17.33 -14.05 16.81
N ASP A 112 16.24 -13.81 17.52
CA ASP A 112 15.39 -14.83 18.14
C ASP A 112 14.51 -15.60 17.14
N GLU A 113 14.43 -15.13 15.90
CA GLU A 113 13.81 -15.84 14.78
C GLU A 113 14.82 -16.72 14.01
N MET A 114 16.09 -16.76 14.42
CA MET A 114 17.13 -17.60 13.81
C MET A 114 17.22 -19.00 14.45
N PRO A 115 17.71 -20.02 13.72
CA PRO A 115 18.12 -21.28 14.31
C PRO A 115 19.22 -21.09 15.38
N PHE A 116 19.18 -21.86 16.47
CA PHE A 116 20.17 -21.73 17.55
C PHE A 116 21.62 -21.86 17.07
N GLY A 117 21.92 -22.79 16.15
CA GLY A 117 23.26 -22.91 15.59
C GLY A 117 23.70 -21.72 14.74
N ASP A 118 22.76 -20.96 14.19
CA ASP A 118 23.07 -19.71 13.49
C ASP A 118 23.26 -18.56 14.50
N VAL A 119 22.54 -18.55 15.62
CA VAL A 119 22.79 -17.61 16.73
C VAL A 119 24.22 -17.76 17.25
N ASP A 120 24.61 -19.00 17.58
CA ASP A 120 25.97 -19.32 18.04
C ASP A 120 27.01 -18.87 17.01
N LEU A 121 26.78 -19.14 15.71
CA LEU A 121 27.66 -18.70 14.63
C LEU A 121 27.83 -17.17 14.60
N TRP A 122 26.77 -16.39 14.78
CA TRP A 122 26.84 -14.93 14.77
C TRP A 122 27.58 -14.39 15.99
N GLU A 123 27.30 -14.93 17.17
CA GLU A 123 27.88 -14.49 18.44
C GLU A 123 29.36 -14.90 18.56
N GLU A 124 29.69 -16.17 18.33
CA GLU A 124 31.06 -16.70 18.50
C GLU A 124 32.04 -16.12 17.49
N HIS A 125 31.59 -15.85 16.26
CA HIS A 125 32.44 -15.36 15.19
C HIS A 125 32.28 -13.86 14.90
N ALA A 126 31.45 -13.15 15.66
CA ALA A 126 31.18 -11.72 15.49
C ALA A 126 30.89 -11.37 14.02
N LEU A 127 29.92 -12.06 13.41
CA LEU A 127 29.53 -11.80 12.04
C LEU A 127 28.84 -10.42 11.93
N PRO A 128 29.05 -9.67 10.84
CA PRO A 128 28.47 -8.34 10.70
C PRO A 128 26.94 -8.41 10.56
N VAL A 129 26.26 -7.42 11.14
CA VAL A 129 24.81 -7.26 11.08
C VAL A 129 24.47 -5.76 11.00
N ALA A 130 23.42 -5.41 10.26
CA ALA A 130 23.03 -4.00 10.05
C ALA A 130 22.26 -3.42 11.25
N GLY A 131 21.69 -4.27 12.12
CA GLY A 131 20.95 -3.84 13.30
C GLY A 131 20.24 -5.00 14.01
N PRO A 132 19.55 -4.72 15.14
CA PRO A 132 18.94 -5.75 15.99
C PRO A 132 17.88 -6.63 15.32
N SER A 133 17.27 -6.15 14.23
CA SER A 133 16.25 -6.87 13.45
C SER A 133 16.68 -7.10 11.99
N ALA A 134 17.99 -7.06 11.73
CA ALA A 134 18.55 -7.18 10.39
C ALA A 134 19.51 -8.38 10.27
N TYR A 135 19.20 -9.48 10.95
CA TYR A 135 19.94 -10.74 10.80
C TYR A 135 19.52 -11.44 9.52
N PRO A 136 20.45 -11.74 8.60
CA PRO A 136 20.10 -12.29 7.30
C PRO A 136 19.97 -13.81 7.33
N VAL A 137 18.89 -14.32 6.76
CA VAL A 137 18.57 -15.74 6.66
C VAL A 137 18.32 -16.09 5.20
N ALA A 138 19.28 -16.79 4.57
CA ALA A 138 19.12 -17.33 3.21
C ALA A 138 18.44 -18.71 3.26
N VAL A 139 17.22 -18.81 2.76
CA VAL A 139 16.39 -20.01 2.90
C VAL A 139 15.62 -20.30 1.61
N TRP A 140 15.48 -21.59 1.31
CA TRP A 140 14.55 -22.06 0.31
C TRP A 140 13.28 -22.55 0.99
N PHE A 141 12.14 -22.01 0.55
CA PHE A 141 10.82 -22.47 0.94
C PHE A 141 10.30 -23.44 -0.10
N GLY A 142 9.90 -24.63 0.33
CA GLY A 142 9.33 -25.66 -0.53
C GLY A 142 7.88 -26.01 -0.20
N PRO A 143 7.22 -26.79 -1.07
CA PRO A 143 5.88 -27.30 -0.81
C PRO A 143 5.80 -28.02 0.55
N ASN A 144 4.64 -27.98 1.20
CA ASN A 144 4.38 -28.61 2.49
C ASN A 144 5.30 -28.14 3.63
N GLY A 145 5.76 -26.88 3.58
CA GLY A 145 6.57 -26.28 4.64
C GLY A 145 8.02 -26.79 4.69
N GLN A 146 8.53 -27.39 3.61
CA GLN A 146 9.94 -27.78 3.54
C GLN A 146 10.85 -26.54 3.57
N LEU A 147 11.91 -26.60 4.37
CA LEU A 147 12.93 -25.56 4.44
C LEU A 147 14.30 -26.14 4.12
N ARG A 148 15.10 -25.41 3.34
CA ARG A 148 16.50 -25.78 3.05
C ARG A 148 17.42 -24.57 3.13
N ARG A 149 18.68 -24.79 3.50
CA ARG A 149 19.75 -23.79 3.47
C ARG A 149 20.52 -23.90 2.16
N PRO A 150 21.07 -22.78 1.62
CA PRO A 150 21.91 -22.83 0.43
C PRO A 150 23.21 -23.59 0.74
N GLU A 151 23.67 -24.39 -0.21
CA GLU A 151 25.03 -24.94 -0.18
C GLU A 151 26.06 -23.87 -0.56
N GLY A 152 27.35 -24.14 -0.33
CA GLY A 152 28.44 -23.19 -0.53
C GLY A 152 28.43 -22.41 -1.86
N PRO A 153 28.25 -23.07 -3.03
CA PRO A 153 28.19 -22.37 -4.32
C PRO A 153 26.98 -21.44 -4.45
N MET A 154 25.80 -21.88 -4.03
CA MET A 154 24.58 -21.08 -4.02
C MET A 154 24.71 -19.87 -3.08
N LEU A 155 25.33 -20.06 -1.91
CA LEU A 155 25.59 -18.99 -0.96
C LEU A 155 26.50 -17.91 -1.55
N ALA A 156 27.51 -18.30 -2.33
CA ALA A 156 28.39 -17.35 -3.03
C ALA A 156 27.68 -16.62 -4.19
N GLU A 157 26.70 -17.25 -4.86
CA GLU A 157 25.86 -16.55 -5.84
C GLU A 157 24.97 -15.51 -5.17
N LEU A 158 24.32 -15.86 -4.06
CA LEU A 158 23.52 -14.92 -3.26
C LEU A 158 24.37 -13.75 -2.75
N GLU A 159 25.58 -14.01 -2.26
CA GLU A 159 26.55 -13.00 -1.85
C GLU A 159 26.81 -11.98 -2.99
N ALA A 160 27.15 -12.47 -4.18
CA ALA A 160 27.48 -11.62 -5.32
C ALA A 160 26.27 -10.77 -5.78
N ILE A 161 25.06 -11.37 -5.80
CA ILE A 161 23.83 -10.65 -6.18
C ILE A 161 23.51 -9.56 -5.16
N LEU A 162 23.59 -9.86 -3.85
CA LEU A 162 23.35 -8.88 -2.79
C LEU A 162 24.30 -7.68 -2.89
N ARG A 163 25.60 -7.93 -3.12
CA ARG A 163 26.59 -6.85 -3.32
C ARG A 163 26.30 -6.03 -4.57
N ALA A 164 25.83 -6.65 -5.66
CA ALA A 164 25.51 -5.95 -6.89
C ALA A 164 24.27 -5.05 -6.74
N LEU A 165 23.26 -5.55 -6.02
CA LEU A 165 22.08 -4.78 -5.64
C LEU A 165 22.44 -3.61 -4.72
N ALA A 166 23.20 -3.88 -3.65
CA ALA A 166 23.61 -2.88 -2.65
C ALA A 166 24.34 -1.67 -3.25
N ARG A 167 25.02 -1.85 -4.38
CA ARG A 167 25.83 -0.83 -5.06
C ARG A 167 25.12 -0.18 -6.25
N ALA A 168 23.84 -0.47 -6.44
CA ALA A 168 23.02 0.18 -7.45
C ALA A 168 22.73 1.63 -7.02
N THR A 169 22.93 2.56 -7.94
CA THR A 169 22.49 3.95 -7.78
C THR A 169 21.08 4.14 -8.33
N GLU A 170 20.40 5.20 -7.93
CA GLU A 170 19.07 5.51 -8.45
C GLU A 170 19.07 5.71 -9.97
N ASP A 171 20.08 6.38 -10.53
CA ASP A 171 20.23 6.59 -11.96
C ASP A 171 20.40 5.28 -12.74
N GLU A 172 21.08 4.28 -12.16
CA GLU A 172 21.24 2.96 -12.77
C GLU A 172 19.98 2.10 -12.69
N ILE A 173 19.24 2.23 -11.59
CA ILE A 173 17.90 1.65 -11.49
C ILE A 173 17.01 2.28 -12.57
N ASP A 174 17.08 3.61 -12.72
CA ASP A 174 16.26 4.35 -13.67
C ASP A 174 16.65 4.11 -15.13
N SER A 175 17.89 3.71 -15.42
CA SER A 175 18.29 3.29 -16.77
C SER A 175 17.68 1.94 -17.19
N GLY A 176 17.16 1.16 -16.24
CA GLY A 176 16.55 -0.14 -16.46
C GLY A 176 17.53 -1.28 -16.71
N ARG A 177 18.83 -1.02 -16.90
CA ARG A 177 19.87 -2.06 -17.01
C ARG A 177 21.23 -1.53 -16.57
N TRP A 178 21.89 -2.27 -15.69
CA TRP A 178 23.22 -1.92 -15.20
C TRP A 178 24.08 -3.15 -14.94
N SER A 179 25.40 -2.95 -14.91
CA SER A 179 26.38 -4.00 -14.57
C SER A 179 27.32 -3.52 -13.47
N ARG A 180 27.67 -4.42 -12.56
CA ARG A 180 28.60 -4.16 -11.46
C ARG A 180 29.62 -5.28 -11.31
N ASP A 181 30.89 -4.89 -11.18
CA ASP A 181 31.94 -5.78 -10.73
C ASP A 181 31.93 -5.79 -9.19
N VAL A 182 31.72 -6.97 -8.59
CA VAL A 182 31.63 -7.17 -7.15
C VAL A 182 32.67 -8.17 -6.67
N PRO A 183 33.28 -7.96 -5.50
CA PRO A 183 34.05 -9.02 -4.85
C PRO A 183 33.07 -10.15 -4.46
N ALA A 184 33.51 -11.39 -4.58
CA ALA A 184 32.79 -12.54 -4.06
C ALA A 184 33.79 -13.57 -3.54
N THR A 185 33.34 -14.45 -2.63
CA THR A 185 34.22 -15.47 -2.01
C THR A 185 34.92 -16.35 -3.04
N ASP A 186 34.25 -16.67 -4.15
CA ASP A 186 34.79 -17.50 -5.24
C ASP A 186 35.49 -16.69 -6.35
N GLY A 187 35.87 -15.44 -6.05
CA GLY A 187 36.54 -14.51 -6.96
C GLY A 187 35.60 -13.40 -7.48
N PRO A 188 36.15 -12.28 -7.98
CA PRO A 188 35.35 -11.17 -8.49
C PRO A 188 34.38 -11.61 -9.59
N ARG A 189 33.15 -11.08 -9.56
CA ARG A 189 32.12 -11.37 -10.56
C ARG A 189 31.53 -10.09 -11.10
N ARG A 190 31.22 -10.09 -12.40
CA ARG A 190 30.43 -9.05 -13.04
C ARG A 190 28.96 -9.47 -13.08
N ILE A 191 28.11 -8.80 -12.31
CA ILE A 191 26.67 -9.04 -12.29
C ILE A 191 25.97 -8.01 -13.18
N THR A 192 25.09 -8.45 -14.09
CA THR A 192 24.20 -7.58 -14.88
C THR A 192 22.78 -7.78 -14.44
N LEU A 193 22.14 -6.69 -14.05
CA LEU A 193 20.76 -6.63 -13.60
C LEU A 193 19.93 -5.80 -14.58
N ALA A 194 18.68 -6.17 -14.79
CA ALA A 194 17.75 -5.45 -15.65
C ALA A 194 16.35 -5.40 -15.05
N LEU A 195 15.67 -4.27 -15.21
CA LEU A 195 14.25 -4.06 -14.93
C LEU A 195 13.53 -4.03 -16.29
N PRO A 196 12.95 -5.16 -16.76
CA PRO A 196 12.42 -5.25 -18.12
C PRO A 196 11.36 -4.19 -18.44
N GLU A 197 10.53 -3.84 -17.45
CA GLU A 197 9.49 -2.81 -17.59
C GLU A 197 10.02 -1.40 -17.85
N LEU A 198 11.26 -1.11 -17.47
CA LEU A 198 11.93 0.17 -17.75
C LEU A 198 12.67 0.17 -19.09
N LEU A 199 12.96 -1.01 -19.67
CA LEU A 199 13.57 -1.12 -20.99
C LEU A 199 12.56 -0.92 -22.12
N ARG A 200 11.26 -0.93 -21.80
CA ARG A 200 10.18 -0.59 -22.72
C ARG A 200 10.02 0.93 -22.77
N PRO A 201 9.71 1.51 -23.94
CA PRO A 201 9.38 2.94 -24.04
C PRO A 201 8.34 3.33 -23.00
N LEU A 202 8.54 4.43 -22.26
CA LEU A 202 7.62 4.86 -21.20
C LEU A 202 6.21 5.16 -21.74
N ASP A 203 6.10 5.55 -23.00
CA ASP A 203 4.84 5.79 -23.70
C ASP A 203 4.15 4.51 -24.21
N ALA A 204 4.77 3.33 -24.07
CA ALA A 204 4.10 2.07 -24.35
C ALA A 204 3.00 1.79 -23.29
N PRO A 205 1.85 1.20 -23.70
CA PRO A 205 0.82 0.75 -22.75
C PRO A 205 1.42 -0.16 -21.67
N ALA A 206 0.93 -0.01 -20.44
CA ALA A 206 1.28 -0.92 -19.35
C ALA A 206 0.74 -2.32 -19.64
N GLU A 207 1.39 -3.35 -19.11
CA GLU A 207 0.80 -4.68 -19.18
C GLU A 207 -0.46 -4.75 -18.31
N PRO A 208 -1.55 -5.38 -18.79
CA PRO A 208 -2.78 -5.49 -18.03
C PRO A 208 -2.54 -6.19 -16.70
N ARG A 209 -3.10 -5.65 -15.62
CA ARG A 209 -3.11 -6.36 -14.33
C ARG A 209 -3.99 -7.59 -14.46
N VAL A 210 -3.42 -8.79 -14.32
CA VAL A 210 -4.21 -10.02 -14.26
C VAL A 210 -4.92 -10.08 -12.90
N GLY A 211 -6.24 -10.31 -12.90
CA GLY A 211 -7.03 -10.57 -11.69
C GLY A 211 -7.44 -9.36 -10.84
N GLY A 212 -6.97 -8.14 -11.13
CA GLY A 212 -7.31 -6.92 -10.37
C GLY A 212 -8.42 -6.08 -11.01
N LEU A 213 -9.25 -5.43 -10.19
CA LEU A 213 -10.10 -4.33 -10.67
C LEU A 213 -9.19 -3.18 -11.15
N PRO A 214 -9.46 -2.57 -12.32
CA PRO A 214 -8.70 -1.42 -12.77
C PRO A 214 -8.84 -0.27 -11.77
N ASP A 215 -7.76 0.47 -11.56
CA ASP A 215 -7.79 1.67 -10.73
C ASP A 215 -8.86 2.63 -11.29
N ARG A 216 -9.77 3.09 -10.43
CA ARG A 216 -10.89 3.96 -10.84
C ARG A 216 -10.40 5.25 -11.49
N ARG A 217 -9.18 5.71 -11.20
CA ARG A 217 -8.56 6.87 -11.85
C ARG A 217 -8.33 6.64 -13.34
N ALA A 218 -8.09 5.39 -13.78
CA ALA A 218 -7.94 5.07 -15.20
C ALA A 218 -9.23 5.32 -15.99
N MET A 219 -10.40 5.13 -15.35
CA MET A 219 -11.70 5.42 -15.96
C MET A 219 -11.92 6.93 -16.16
N GLU A 220 -11.28 7.79 -15.36
CA GLU A 220 -11.35 9.24 -15.50
C GLU A 220 -10.75 9.71 -16.82
N ARG A 221 -9.71 9.03 -17.32
CA ARG A 221 -9.11 9.31 -18.63
C ARG A 221 -10.14 9.24 -19.74
N VAL A 222 -10.91 8.15 -19.79
CA VAL A 222 -11.95 7.96 -20.83
C VAL A 222 -13.07 8.97 -20.68
N LEU A 223 -13.50 9.26 -19.45
CA LEU A 223 -14.52 10.28 -19.21
C LEU A 223 -14.07 11.68 -19.69
N LEU A 224 -12.79 12.04 -19.52
CA LEU A 224 -12.22 13.28 -20.06
C LEU A 224 -12.22 13.30 -21.60
N GLU A 225 -11.85 12.19 -22.24
CA GLU A 225 -11.90 12.10 -23.70
C GLU A 225 -13.33 12.22 -24.23
N VAL A 226 -14.31 11.62 -23.55
CA VAL A 226 -15.73 11.82 -23.86
C VAL A 226 -16.12 13.30 -23.68
N GLN A 227 -15.74 13.95 -22.58
CA GLN A 227 -16.05 15.37 -22.34
C GLN A 227 -15.46 16.29 -23.43
N ARG A 228 -14.21 16.06 -23.85
CA ARG A 228 -13.58 16.84 -24.92
C ARG A 228 -14.27 16.60 -26.27
N PHE A 229 -14.61 15.35 -26.57
CA PHE A 229 -15.33 14.99 -27.78
C PHE A 229 -16.70 15.68 -27.84
N THR A 230 -17.48 15.62 -26.76
CA THR A 230 -18.82 16.22 -26.74
C THR A 230 -18.79 17.75 -26.74
N ALA A 231 -17.74 18.37 -26.22
CA ALA A 231 -17.55 19.82 -26.29
C ALA A 231 -17.11 20.32 -27.68
N GLY A 232 -16.45 19.46 -28.46
CA GLY A 232 -15.93 19.79 -29.79
C GLY A 232 -16.91 19.58 -30.95
N GLU A 233 -18.04 18.92 -30.71
CA GLU A 233 -19.02 18.56 -31.74
C GLU A 233 -20.45 18.98 -31.34
N SER A 234 -21.28 19.28 -32.33
CA SER A 234 -22.71 19.54 -32.14
C SER A 234 -23.51 18.31 -32.57
N PHE A 235 -24.50 17.92 -31.78
CA PHE A 235 -25.36 16.77 -32.05
C PHE A 235 -26.82 17.23 -32.20
N GLU A 236 -27.56 16.67 -33.16
CA GLU A 236 -28.95 17.01 -33.44
C GLU A 236 -29.93 16.42 -32.40
N SER A 237 -29.51 15.36 -31.69
CA SER A 237 -30.31 14.72 -30.63
C SER A 237 -29.47 13.96 -29.61
N THR A 238 -30.07 13.65 -28.45
CA THR A 238 -29.46 12.78 -27.43
C THR A 238 -29.17 11.36 -27.97
N ASP A 239 -30.02 10.86 -28.86
CA ASP A 239 -29.83 9.53 -29.47
C ASP A 239 -28.62 9.51 -30.40
N GLU A 240 -28.40 10.58 -31.17
CA GLU A 240 -27.22 10.74 -32.02
C GLU A 240 -25.93 10.86 -31.18
N LEU A 241 -25.98 11.65 -30.11
CA LEU A 241 -24.88 11.77 -29.15
C LEU A 241 -24.51 10.39 -28.57
N ASN A 242 -25.49 9.66 -28.06
CA ASN A 242 -25.29 8.33 -27.49
C ASN A 242 -24.73 7.35 -28.52
N ALA A 243 -25.26 7.35 -29.74
CA ALA A 243 -24.76 6.49 -30.82
C ALA A 243 -23.31 6.83 -31.21
N SER A 244 -22.94 8.12 -31.21
CA SER A 244 -21.58 8.56 -31.52
C SER A 244 -20.59 8.25 -30.40
N ILE A 245 -21.00 8.39 -29.14
CA ILE A 245 -20.20 7.93 -27.99
C ILE A 245 -19.97 6.42 -28.08
N GLN A 246 -21.03 5.62 -28.27
CA GLN A 246 -20.91 4.17 -28.38
C GLN A 246 -19.99 3.76 -29.52
N ARG A 247 -20.08 4.42 -30.68
CA ARG A 247 -19.24 4.11 -31.84
C ARG A 247 -17.76 4.44 -31.61
N LYS A 248 -17.47 5.55 -30.94
CA LYS A 248 -16.10 6.10 -30.79
C LYS A 248 -15.36 5.56 -29.56
N PHE A 249 -16.10 5.25 -28.50
CA PHE A 249 -15.56 4.83 -27.21
C PHE A 249 -15.88 3.36 -26.86
N SER A 250 -16.34 2.56 -27.83
CA SER A 250 -16.40 1.10 -27.68
C SER A 250 -15.01 0.46 -27.84
N GLY A 251 -14.67 -0.50 -26.98
CA GLY A 251 -13.45 -1.31 -27.11
C GLY A 251 -12.52 -1.21 -25.91
N ALA A 252 -11.25 -1.56 -26.13
CA ALA A 252 -10.23 -1.47 -25.10
C ALA A 252 -9.93 0.00 -24.77
N LEU A 253 -9.92 0.36 -23.47
CA LEU A 253 -9.68 1.73 -23.02
C LEU A 253 -8.37 2.27 -23.61
N ASP A 254 -7.31 1.46 -23.61
CA ASP A 254 -5.98 1.84 -24.09
C ASP A 254 -5.91 2.15 -25.59
N ALA A 255 -6.89 1.70 -26.38
CA ALA A 255 -6.96 1.98 -27.81
C ALA A 255 -7.56 3.37 -28.11
N ILE A 256 -8.13 4.04 -27.11
CA ILE A 256 -8.75 5.36 -27.25
C ILE A 256 -7.62 6.41 -27.30
N PRO A 257 -7.41 7.08 -28.45
CA PRO A 257 -6.33 8.04 -28.60
C PRO A 257 -6.58 9.25 -27.71
N SER A 258 -5.52 9.72 -27.04
CA SER A 258 -5.58 10.93 -26.21
C SER A 258 -5.73 12.18 -27.10
N THR A 259 -6.64 13.06 -26.73
CA THR A 259 -6.81 14.40 -27.36
C THR A 259 -6.15 15.51 -26.55
N ALA A 260 -5.36 15.17 -25.52
CA ALA A 260 -4.64 16.10 -24.68
C ALA A 260 -3.75 17.06 -25.51
N SER A 261 -3.96 18.37 -25.32
CA SER A 261 -3.32 19.39 -26.16
C SER A 261 -2.41 20.32 -25.34
N THR A 262 -2.85 20.72 -24.15
CA THR A 262 -2.08 21.60 -23.28
C THR A 262 -1.00 20.83 -22.51
N PRO A 263 0.03 21.49 -21.97
CA PRO A 263 1.03 20.83 -21.12
C PRO A 263 0.42 20.07 -19.94
N ILE A 264 -0.56 20.67 -19.25
CA ILE A 264 -1.20 20.03 -18.09
C ILE A 264 -2.00 18.78 -18.48
N GLU A 265 -2.70 18.81 -19.62
CA GLU A 265 -3.43 17.64 -20.11
C GLU A 265 -2.49 16.52 -20.52
N ARG A 266 -1.37 16.84 -21.18
CA ARG A 266 -0.34 15.86 -21.55
C ARG A 266 0.35 15.26 -20.33
N ALA A 267 0.58 16.07 -19.29
CA ALA A 267 1.09 15.58 -18.01
C ALA A 267 0.08 14.66 -17.31
N GLN A 268 -1.21 15.02 -17.34
CA GLN A 268 -2.27 14.19 -16.74
C GLN A 268 -2.44 12.85 -17.48
N GLU A 269 -2.28 12.80 -18.80
CA GLU A 269 -2.24 11.55 -19.57
C GLU A 269 -1.10 10.63 -19.10
N LEU A 270 0.09 11.19 -18.86
CA LEU A 270 1.21 10.43 -18.27
C LEU A 270 0.90 9.94 -16.85
N ALA A 271 0.20 10.75 -16.05
CA ALA A 271 -0.24 10.35 -14.72
C ALA A 271 -1.27 9.20 -14.76
N TYR A 272 -2.20 9.19 -15.73
CA TYR A 272 -3.11 8.05 -15.90
C TYR A 272 -2.37 6.77 -16.30
N ARG A 273 -1.37 6.86 -17.18
CA ARG A 273 -0.51 5.72 -17.50
C ARG A 273 0.30 5.24 -16.30
N ALA A 274 0.76 6.17 -15.46
CA ALA A 274 1.44 5.84 -14.21
C ALA A 274 0.51 5.10 -13.23
N VAL A 275 -0.77 5.50 -13.17
CA VAL A 275 -1.79 4.81 -12.37
C VAL A 275 -1.89 3.33 -12.75
N GLU A 276 -1.82 3.02 -14.05
CA GLU A 276 -1.92 1.66 -14.59
C GLU A 276 -0.60 0.89 -14.48
N ALA A 277 0.53 1.60 -14.49
CA ALA A 277 1.86 1.02 -14.29
C ALA A 277 2.09 0.54 -12.85
N ARG A 278 3.17 -0.24 -12.67
CA ARG A 278 3.63 -0.82 -11.41
C ARG A 278 5.05 -0.41 -11.08
N GLY A 279 5.44 -0.60 -9.82
CA GLY A 279 6.80 -0.44 -9.33
C GLY A 279 7.48 0.86 -9.81
N ARG A 280 8.74 0.75 -10.23
CA ARG A 280 9.58 1.87 -10.65
C ARG A 280 9.06 2.59 -11.90
N ARG A 281 8.39 1.89 -12.81
CA ARG A 281 7.83 2.50 -14.04
C ARG A 281 6.78 3.56 -13.71
N ARG A 282 5.94 3.31 -12.70
CA ARG A 282 4.97 4.29 -12.17
C ARG A 282 5.66 5.58 -11.72
N VAL A 283 6.77 5.46 -10.98
CA VAL A 283 7.55 6.60 -10.49
C VAL A 283 8.15 7.41 -11.64
N GLN A 284 8.71 6.74 -12.66
CA GLN A 284 9.27 7.43 -13.83
C GLN A 284 8.20 8.18 -14.64
N LEU A 285 7.03 7.58 -14.84
CA LEU A 285 5.92 8.24 -15.53
C LEU A 285 5.44 9.48 -14.76
N ALA A 286 5.34 9.41 -13.44
CA ALA A 286 5.00 10.56 -12.60
C ALA A 286 6.07 11.66 -12.67
N ARG A 287 7.37 11.33 -12.62
CA ARG A 287 8.45 12.30 -12.81
C ARG A 287 8.39 12.96 -14.19
N ARG A 288 8.16 12.17 -15.24
CA ARG A 288 8.00 12.67 -16.61
C ARG A 288 6.79 13.60 -16.76
N ALA A 289 5.69 13.30 -16.07
CA ALA A 289 4.53 14.20 -16.02
C ALA A 289 4.91 15.58 -15.44
N LEU A 290 5.72 15.62 -14.38
CA LEU A 290 6.19 16.87 -13.78
C LEU A 290 7.17 17.65 -14.66
N GLU A 291 7.98 16.97 -15.47
CA GLU A 291 8.80 17.62 -16.50
C GLU A 291 7.96 18.28 -17.59
N VAL A 292 6.81 17.70 -17.93
CA VAL A 292 5.87 18.27 -18.92
C VAL A 292 5.07 19.41 -18.31
N SER A 293 4.59 19.25 -17.08
CA SER A 293 3.91 20.31 -16.32
C SER A 293 4.15 20.15 -14.82
N PRO A 294 4.78 21.14 -14.14
CA PRO A 294 4.97 21.12 -12.69
C PRO A 294 3.66 21.28 -11.90
N ASP A 295 2.55 21.54 -12.59
CA ASP A 295 1.21 21.72 -12.01
C ASP A 295 0.36 20.44 -12.07
N CYS A 296 0.94 19.30 -12.47
CA CYS A 296 0.25 18.00 -12.44
C CYS A 296 0.13 17.47 -11.00
N ALA A 297 -1.00 17.74 -10.35
CA ALA A 297 -1.25 17.31 -8.97
C ALA A 297 -1.19 15.78 -8.78
N ASP A 298 -1.72 14.99 -9.73
CA ASP A 298 -1.68 13.53 -9.63
C ASP A 298 -0.27 12.96 -9.72
N ALA A 299 0.64 13.61 -10.45
CA ALA A 299 2.03 13.16 -10.47
C ALA A 299 2.66 13.25 -9.07
N TYR A 300 2.36 14.30 -8.30
CA TYR A 300 2.76 14.38 -6.90
C TYR A 300 2.08 13.33 -6.02
N VAL A 301 0.79 13.07 -6.23
CA VAL A 301 0.06 12.00 -5.52
C VAL A 301 0.74 10.65 -5.75
N LEU A 302 1.08 10.32 -6.99
CA LEU A 302 1.73 9.05 -7.35
C LEU A 302 3.11 8.91 -6.71
N LEU A 303 3.88 10.00 -6.64
CA LEU A 303 5.18 10.02 -5.95
C LEU A 303 5.01 9.91 -4.43
N ALA A 304 3.98 10.53 -3.85
CA ALA A 304 3.69 10.45 -2.43
C ALA A 304 3.23 9.03 -2.02
N GLU A 305 2.40 8.38 -2.84
CA GLU A 305 1.99 6.97 -2.67
C GLU A 305 3.20 6.01 -2.73
N ALA A 306 4.22 6.36 -3.51
CA ALA A 306 5.45 5.57 -3.63
C ALA A 306 6.52 5.92 -2.57
N ALA A 307 6.30 6.95 -1.75
CA ALA A 307 7.26 7.36 -0.73
C ALA A 307 7.20 6.41 0.47
N THR A 308 8.37 6.00 0.96
CA THR A 308 8.50 5.09 2.11
C THR A 308 8.51 5.81 3.46
N GLU A 309 8.75 7.12 3.46
CA GLU A 309 8.85 7.94 4.67
C GLU A 309 7.67 8.92 4.75
N LEU A 310 6.93 8.89 5.87
CA LEU A 310 5.74 9.73 6.07
C LEU A 310 5.98 11.24 5.86
N PRO A 311 7.08 11.86 6.35
CA PRO A 311 7.35 13.27 6.09
C PRO A 311 7.55 13.58 4.61
N ALA A 312 8.20 12.69 3.86
CA ALA A 312 8.40 12.87 2.43
C ALA A 312 7.07 12.75 1.66
N ALA A 313 6.21 11.80 2.04
CA ALA A 313 4.86 11.68 1.49
C ALA A 313 4.03 12.95 1.75
N ARG A 314 4.04 13.47 2.99
CA ARG A 314 3.39 14.74 3.35
C ARG A 314 3.84 15.88 2.44
N ASP A 315 5.14 16.06 2.26
CA ASP A 315 5.70 17.16 1.46
C ASP A 315 5.33 17.04 -0.02
N LEU A 316 5.32 15.83 -0.56
CA LEU A 316 4.85 15.57 -1.92
C LEU A 316 3.36 15.87 -2.08
N TYR A 317 2.51 15.42 -1.15
CA TYR A 317 1.09 15.76 -1.18
C TYR A 317 0.85 17.27 -1.07
N ALA A 318 1.58 17.98 -0.20
CA ALA A 318 1.51 19.44 -0.10
C ALA A 318 1.87 20.13 -1.42
N ARG A 319 2.91 19.65 -2.11
CA ARG A 319 3.24 20.12 -3.46
C ARG A 319 2.15 19.81 -4.48
N GLY A 320 1.50 18.65 -4.37
CA GLY A 320 0.34 18.26 -5.17
C GLY A 320 -0.86 19.18 -4.96
N VAL A 321 -1.15 19.58 -3.72
CA VAL A 321 -2.19 20.56 -3.39
C VAL A 321 -1.87 21.89 -4.05
N ALA A 322 -0.66 22.41 -3.83
CA ALA A 322 -0.24 23.70 -4.41
C ALA A 322 -0.23 23.68 -5.95
N ALA A 323 0.15 22.56 -6.57
CA ALA A 323 0.08 22.35 -8.01
C ALA A 323 -1.37 22.40 -8.52
N GLY A 324 -2.29 21.71 -7.83
CA GLY A 324 -3.71 21.75 -8.15
C GLY A 324 -4.32 23.14 -8.01
N GLU A 325 -3.94 23.91 -6.98
CA GLU A 325 -4.42 25.29 -6.79
C GLU A 325 -4.00 26.21 -7.95
N ARG A 326 -2.75 26.08 -8.42
CA ARG A 326 -2.26 26.83 -9.59
C ARG A 326 -2.96 26.41 -10.87
N ALA A 327 -3.17 25.11 -11.07
CA ALA A 327 -3.81 24.57 -12.27
C ALA A 327 -5.30 24.97 -12.38
N LEU A 328 -6.03 24.97 -11.25
CA LEU A 328 -7.46 25.30 -11.21
C LEU A 328 -7.74 26.80 -11.17
N GLY A 329 -6.85 27.57 -10.56
CA GLY A 329 -7.03 29.00 -10.33
C GLY A 329 -8.08 29.32 -9.25
N PRO A 330 -8.11 30.57 -8.77
CA PRO A 330 -8.93 30.96 -7.62
C PRO A 330 -10.45 30.89 -7.88
N THR A 331 -10.88 31.12 -9.13
CA THR A 331 -12.30 31.14 -9.51
C THR A 331 -12.97 29.79 -9.26
N ALA A 332 -12.29 28.68 -9.52
CA ALA A 332 -12.83 27.35 -9.28
C ALA A 332 -13.20 27.14 -7.79
N PHE A 333 -12.40 27.69 -6.87
CA PHE A 333 -12.64 27.58 -5.43
C PHE A 333 -13.79 28.45 -4.92
N THR A 334 -14.30 29.37 -5.73
CA THR A 334 -15.46 30.19 -5.40
C THR A 334 -16.71 29.72 -6.13
N GLU A 335 -16.63 29.49 -7.44
CA GLU A 335 -17.80 29.22 -8.28
C GLU A 335 -18.23 27.76 -8.22
N ASP A 336 -17.27 26.84 -8.07
CA ASP A 336 -17.55 25.41 -8.16
C ASP A 336 -17.57 24.69 -6.81
N THR A 337 -17.48 25.43 -5.69
CA THR A 337 -17.55 24.85 -4.34
C THR A 337 -18.83 24.03 -4.19
N GLY A 338 -18.69 22.80 -3.70
CA GLY A 338 -19.80 21.84 -3.58
C GLY A 338 -19.91 20.87 -4.76
N HIS A 339 -19.24 21.16 -5.88
CA HIS A 339 -19.35 20.40 -7.12
C HIS A 339 -18.03 19.80 -7.60
N PHE A 340 -16.94 19.91 -6.82
CA PHE A 340 -15.60 19.47 -7.24
C PHE A 340 -15.60 18.04 -7.77
N TRP A 341 -16.22 17.09 -7.06
CA TRP A 341 -16.20 15.69 -7.49
C TRP A 341 -16.86 15.43 -8.86
N SER A 342 -17.89 16.20 -9.22
CA SER A 342 -18.54 16.09 -10.52
C SER A 342 -17.65 16.58 -11.67
N MET A 343 -16.66 17.42 -11.38
CA MET A 343 -15.70 17.93 -12.34
C MET A 343 -14.39 17.15 -12.27
N ILE A 344 -14.14 16.36 -13.31
CA ILE A 344 -12.97 15.47 -13.35
C ILE A 344 -11.65 16.23 -13.20
N SER A 345 -11.58 17.45 -13.73
CA SER A 345 -10.41 18.34 -13.64
C SER A 345 -9.99 18.70 -12.22
N THR A 346 -10.90 18.68 -11.24
CA THR A 346 -10.57 19.03 -9.84
C THR A 346 -10.17 17.83 -8.98
N ARG A 347 -10.45 16.61 -9.43
CA ARG A 347 -10.19 15.39 -8.66
C ARG A 347 -8.71 15.15 -8.34
N PRO A 348 -7.74 15.48 -9.21
CA PRO A 348 -6.32 15.42 -8.84
C PRO A 348 -5.97 16.26 -7.60
N TYR A 349 -6.51 17.48 -7.52
CA TYR A 349 -6.34 18.34 -6.35
C TYR A 349 -7.00 17.74 -5.09
N MET A 350 -8.22 17.22 -5.23
CA MET A 350 -8.93 16.59 -4.11
C MET A 350 -8.18 15.35 -3.57
N ARG A 351 -7.57 14.55 -4.46
CA ARG A 351 -6.72 13.42 -4.06
C ARG A 351 -5.48 13.88 -3.32
N ALA A 352 -4.78 14.89 -3.85
CA ALA A 352 -3.60 15.45 -3.20
C ALA A 352 -3.91 15.99 -1.80
N ARG A 353 -5.02 16.72 -1.64
CA ARG A 353 -5.45 17.26 -0.35
C ARG A 353 -5.86 16.18 0.63
N PHE A 354 -6.50 15.11 0.16
CA PHE A 354 -6.87 13.99 1.03
C PHE A 354 -5.63 13.23 1.53
N GLY A 355 -4.69 12.94 0.63
CA GLY A 355 -3.39 12.35 1.00
C GLY A 355 -2.60 13.22 1.99
N LEU A 356 -2.59 14.55 1.78
CA LEU A 356 -1.96 15.49 2.72
C LEU A 356 -2.59 15.40 4.12
N ALA A 357 -3.91 15.41 4.20
CA ALA A 357 -4.62 15.32 5.47
C ALA A 357 -4.32 13.99 6.20
N GLN A 358 -4.27 12.87 5.47
CA GLN A 358 -3.92 11.56 6.02
C GLN A 358 -2.46 11.51 6.51
N SER A 359 -1.51 12.07 5.75
CA SER A 359 -0.11 12.14 6.18
C SER A 359 0.08 13.03 7.41
N LEU A 360 -0.60 14.18 7.47
CA LEU A 360 -0.59 15.06 8.65
C LEU A 360 -1.18 14.35 9.88
N GLN A 361 -2.29 13.64 9.73
CA GLN A 361 -2.88 12.82 10.79
C GLN A 361 -1.87 11.77 11.30
N ALA A 362 -1.24 11.03 10.39
CA ALA A 362 -0.25 10.00 10.74
C ALA A 362 0.98 10.57 11.45
N LEU A 363 1.36 11.82 11.15
CA LEU A 363 2.44 12.55 11.82
C LEU A 363 2.00 13.20 13.15
N GLY A 364 0.72 13.09 13.52
CA GLY A 364 0.17 13.68 14.74
C GLY A 364 -0.15 15.17 14.64
N GLU A 365 -0.04 15.78 13.44
CA GLU A 365 -0.39 17.18 13.15
C GLU A 365 -1.92 17.34 13.01
N ARG A 366 -2.65 17.00 14.08
CA ARG A 366 -4.12 16.78 14.06
C ARG A 366 -4.93 18.00 13.60
N ASP A 367 -4.60 19.20 14.08
CA ASP A 367 -5.39 20.39 13.73
C ASP A 367 -5.28 20.73 12.24
N ALA A 368 -4.07 20.64 11.67
CA ALA A 368 -3.86 20.85 10.24
C ALA A 368 -4.58 19.78 9.40
N ALA A 369 -4.58 18.52 9.84
CA ALA A 369 -5.34 17.45 9.18
C ALA A 369 -6.85 17.74 9.16
N VAL A 370 -7.41 18.21 10.29
CA VAL A 370 -8.82 18.58 10.41
C VAL A 370 -9.19 19.69 9.42
N ASP A 371 -8.36 20.71 9.28
CA ASP A 371 -8.61 21.83 8.35
C ASP A 371 -8.69 21.34 6.89
N HIS A 372 -7.76 20.48 6.47
CA HIS A 372 -7.80 19.90 5.13
C HIS A 372 -9.01 18.98 4.89
N TYR A 373 -9.38 18.16 5.88
CA TYR A 373 -10.59 17.31 5.77
C TYR A 373 -11.87 18.14 5.67
N ARG A 374 -11.97 19.25 6.43
CA ARG A 374 -13.12 20.16 6.34
C ARG A 374 -13.20 20.85 5.00
N ASP A 375 -12.07 21.31 4.48
CA ASP A 375 -12.04 21.88 3.15
C ASP A 375 -12.50 20.89 2.09
N LEU A 376 -12.10 19.62 2.20
CA LEU A 376 -12.60 18.58 1.28
C LEU A 376 -14.12 18.39 1.38
N LEU A 377 -14.69 18.35 2.58
CA LEU A 377 -16.14 18.26 2.77
C LEU A 377 -16.88 19.53 2.33
N ARG A 378 -16.25 20.70 2.43
CA ARG A 378 -16.81 21.96 1.88
C ARG A 378 -16.83 21.93 0.36
N LEU A 379 -15.76 21.47 -0.27
CA LEU A 379 -15.63 21.39 -1.73
C LEU A 379 -16.47 20.25 -2.33
N ASN A 380 -16.68 19.18 -1.56
CA ASN A 380 -17.56 18.06 -1.88
C ASN A 380 -18.37 17.57 -0.67
N PRO A 381 -19.55 18.17 -0.40
CA PRO A 381 -20.46 17.74 0.66
C PRO A 381 -21.01 16.32 0.48
N GLY A 382 -21.00 15.80 -0.76
CA GLY A 382 -21.40 14.43 -1.08
C GLY A 382 -20.39 13.38 -0.63
N ASP A 383 -19.19 13.80 -0.21
CA ASP A 383 -18.13 12.98 0.37
C ASP A 383 -17.83 11.67 -0.38
N ASN A 384 -17.62 11.79 -1.69
CA ASN A 384 -17.33 10.65 -2.56
C ASN A 384 -15.98 9.97 -2.24
N GLN A 385 -15.07 10.68 -1.55
CA GLN A 385 -13.79 10.14 -1.10
C GLN A 385 -13.88 9.43 0.27
N GLY A 386 -14.99 9.58 0.99
CA GLY A 386 -15.15 8.99 2.33
C GLY A 386 -14.37 9.72 3.43
N VAL A 387 -14.09 11.00 3.25
CA VAL A 387 -13.39 11.89 4.20
C VAL A 387 -14.03 11.86 5.58
N ARG A 388 -15.36 11.70 5.68
CA ARG A 388 -16.08 11.62 6.96
C ARG A 388 -15.54 10.52 7.88
N TYR A 389 -15.07 9.40 7.31
CA TYR A 389 -14.52 8.28 8.08
C TYR A 389 -13.13 8.57 8.64
N SER A 390 -12.32 9.40 7.95
CA SER A 390 -11.02 9.86 8.46
C SER A 390 -11.16 11.02 9.44
N LEU A 391 -12.06 11.97 9.18
CA LEU A 391 -12.22 13.17 10.00
C LEU A 391 -12.81 12.86 11.39
N LEU A 392 -13.81 11.99 11.47
CA LEU A 392 -14.52 11.70 12.71
C LEU A 392 -13.60 11.22 13.85
N PRO A 393 -12.74 10.19 13.67
CA PRO A 393 -11.86 9.75 14.74
C PRO A 393 -10.89 10.85 15.18
N VAL A 394 -10.34 11.63 14.24
CA VAL A 394 -9.43 12.76 14.56
C VAL A 394 -10.12 13.81 15.44
N LEU A 395 -11.38 14.15 15.17
CA LEU A 395 -12.15 15.07 16.01
C LEU A 395 -12.36 14.52 17.42
N LEU A 396 -12.72 13.24 17.55
CA LEU A 396 -12.96 12.59 18.84
C LEU A 396 -11.65 12.44 19.66
N GLU A 397 -10.53 12.15 19.00
CA GLU A 397 -9.20 12.07 19.62
C GLU A 397 -8.76 13.43 20.16
N ALA A 398 -9.02 14.50 19.40
CA ALA A 398 -8.71 15.87 19.80
C ALA A 398 -9.67 16.43 20.86
N GLY A 399 -10.67 15.66 21.32
CA GLY A 399 -11.66 16.13 22.30
C GLY A 399 -12.63 17.16 21.73
N ARG A 400 -12.74 17.27 20.41
CA ARG A 400 -13.60 18.22 19.69
C ARG A 400 -15.02 17.65 19.54
N ASP A 401 -15.61 17.22 20.66
CA ASP A 401 -16.87 16.47 20.71
C ASP A 401 -18.04 17.22 20.03
N ALA A 402 -18.12 18.55 20.16
CA ALA A 402 -19.18 19.33 19.49
C ALA A 402 -19.05 19.31 17.96
N GLU A 403 -17.82 19.29 17.43
CA GLU A 403 -17.58 19.24 16.00
C GLU A 403 -17.74 17.82 15.45
N ALA A 404 -17.41 16.80 16.25
CA ALA A 404 -17.75 15.42 15.95
C ALA A 404 -19.26 15.20 15.88
N GLU A 405 -20.03 15.80 16.81
CA GLU A 405 -21.51 15.77 16.79
C GLU A 405 -22.07 16.39 15.51
N ALA A 406 -21.57 17.57 15.12
CA ALA A 406 -22.01 18.24 13.90
C ALA A 406 -21.74 17.38 12.65
N LEU A 407 -20.59 16.70 12.57
CA LEU A 407 -20.27 15.79 11.48
C LEU A 407 -21.18 14.55 11.48
N LEU A 408 -21.39 13.96 12.66
CA LEU A 408 -22.29 12.82 12.85
C LEU A 408 -23.73 13.14 12.43
N ASP A 409 -24.21 14.35 12.70
CA ASP A 409 -25.51 14.88 12.28
C ASP A 409 -25.57 15.19 10.78
N GLN A 410 -24.51 15.78 10.22
CA GLN A 410 -24.41 16.03 8.77
C GLN A 410 -24.62 14.73 7.97
N PHE A 411 -24.09 13.61 8.47
CA PHE A 411 -24.24 12.28 7.86
C PHE A 411 -25.14 11.36 8.71
N HIS A 412 -26.25 11.86 9.25
CA HIS A 412 -27.15 11.06 10.12
C HIS A 412 -27.79 9.84 9.43
N ASP A 413 -27.93 9.89 8.10
CA ASP A 413 -28.46 8.80 7.26
C ASP A 413 -27.41 7.73 6.92
N GLU A 414 -26.16 7.90 7.35
CA GLU A 414 -25.11 6.91 7.15
C GLU A 414 -25.47 5.59 7.88
N GLY A 415 -25.57 4.52 7.09
CA GLY A 415 -26.12 3.24 7.50
C GLY A 415 -25.08 2.25 8.03
N THR A 416 -23.79 2.54 7.91
CA THR A 416 -22.73 1.63 8.36
C THR A 416 -22.72 1.43 9.88
N ALA A 417 -22.27 0.25 10.31
CA ALA A 417 -22.15 -0.01 11.74
C ALA A 417 -21.07 0.88 12.39
N ALA A 418 -20.01 1.26 11.66
CA ALA A 418 -18.99 2.20 12.12
C ALA A 418 -19.60 3.53 12.61
N TRP A 419 -20.49 4.13 11.81
CA TRP A 419 -21.16 5.37 12.19
C TRP A 419 -22.07 5.20 13.41
N ALA A 420 -22.77 4.05 13.51
CA ALA A 420 -23.60 3.74 14.67
C ALA A 420 -22.77 3.57 15.96
N TYR A 421 -21.59 2.94 15.89
CA TYR A 421 -20.68 2.82 17.03
C TYR A 421 -20.06 4.17 17.42
N ALA A 422 -19.71 5.03 16.47
CA ALA A 422 -19.22 6.36 16.77
C ALA A 422 -20.28 7.23 17.47
N TRP A 423 -21.53 7.21 16.97
CA TRP A 423 -22.67 7.84 17.64
C TRP A 423 -22.89 7.36 19.08
N ALA A 424 -22.71 6.05 19.32
CA ALA A 424 -22.84 5.48 20.66
C ALA A 424 -21.72 5.96 21.59
N LEU A 425 -20.47 5.99 21.11
CA LEU A 425 -19.33 6.48 21.87
C LEU A 425 -19.47 7.97 22.19
N HIS A 426 -19.84 8.80 21.21
CA HIS A 426 -20.10 10.23 21.40
C HIS A 426 -21.15 10.47 22.49
N ALA A 427 -22.30 9.80 22.41
CA ALA A 427 -23.36 9.93 23.41
C ALA A 427 -22.90 9.50 24.82
N PHE A 428 -22.06 8.46 24.91
CA PHE A 428 -21.46 8.04 26.17
C PHE A 428 -20.47 9.07 26.72
N ARG A 429 -19.61 9.67 25.87
CA ARG A 429 -18.69 10.75 26.28
C ARG A 429 -19.45 11.96 26.85
N ARG A 430 -20.62 12.27 26.30
CA ARG A 430 -21.46 13.40 26.73
C ARG A 430 -22.29 13.13 27.98
N GLY A 431 -22.85 11.92 28.12
CA GLY A 431 -23.87 11.62 29.14
C GLY A 431 -23.62 10.38 30.00
N GLY A 432 -22.50 9.68 29.79
CA GLY A 432 -22.16 8.43 30.46
C GLY A 432 -23.10 7.27 30.09
N ASP A 433 -23.21 6.31 31.00
CA ASP A 433 -24.15 5.17 30.91
C ASP A 433 -25.59 5.65 31.17
N ALA A 434 -26.16 6.35 30.18
CA ALA A 434 -27.50 6.91 30.23
C ALA A 434 -28.38 6.35 29.09
N ALA A 435 -29.70 6.54 29.22
CA ALA A 435 -30.68 6.00 28.27
C ALA A 435 -30.36 6.33 26.79
N PRO A 436 -29.97 7.56 26.41
CA PRO A 436 -29.63 7.88 25.02
C PRO A 436 -28.41 7.11 24.50
N ALA A 437 -27.33 7.03 25.27
CA ALA A 437 -26.13 6.28 24.92
C ALA A 437 -26.44 4.78 24.79
N ASN A 438 -27.21 4.25 25.75
CA ASN A 438 -27.64 2.85 25.76
C ASN A 438 -28.51 2.47 24.57
N GLU A 439 -29.36 3.38 24.10
CA GLU A 439 -30.16 3.17 22.90
C GLU A 439 -29.30 3.12 21.64
N ARG A 440 -28.40 4.10 21.48
CA ARG A 440 -27.46 4.14 20.35
C ARG A 440 -26.57 2.90 20.32
N LEU A 441 -26.04 2.48 21.47
CA LEU A 441 -25.24 1.26 21.56
C LEU A 441 -26.06 0.00 21.19
N ARG A 442 -27.33 -0.09 21.62
CA ARG A 442 -28.22 -1.20 21.20
C ARG A 442 -28.47 -1.20 19.69
N ARG A 443 -28.48 -0.05 19.02
CA ARG A 443 -28.55 0.03 17.54
C ARG A 443 -27.24 -0.44 16.91
N ALA A 444 -26.11 0.05 17.41
CA ALA A 444 -24.78 -0.32 16.91
C ALA A 444 -24.50 -1.83 17.01
N VAL A 445 -24.79 -2.45 18.15
CA VAL A 445 -24.64 -3.91 18.36
C VAL A 445 -25.58 -4.74 17.47
N ARG A 446 -26.74 -4.19 17.11
CA ARG A 446 -27.66 -4.84 16.15
C ARG A 446 -27.14 -4.74 14.71
N ALA A 447 -26.53 -3.61 14.34
CA ALA A 447 -25.93 -3.42 13.02
C ALA A 447 -24.71 -4.35 12.85
N ASN A 448 -23.82 -4.40 13.85
CA ASN A 448 -22.72 -5.36 13.86
C ASN A 448 -22.48 -5.93 15.26
N ARG A 449 -22.80 -7.22 15.43
CA ARG A 449 -22.68 -7.96 16.70
C ARG A 449 -21.26 -8.45 17.00
N HIS A 450 -20.37 -8.39 16.03
CA HIS A 450 -19.00 -8.89 16.11
C HIS A 450 -18.06 -7.80 16.67
N ALA A 451 -18.29 -6.53 16.28
CA ALA A 451 -17.53 -5.36 16.72
C ALA A 451 -17.24 -5.27 18.24
N PRO A 452 -18.13 -5.62 19.18
CA PRO A 452 -17.80 -5.52 20.61
C PRO A 452 -16.63 -6.41 21.04
N ARG A 453 -16.36 -7.53 20.35
CA ARG A 453 -15.19 -8.37 20.67
C ARG A 453 -13.88 -7.71 20.23
N TYR A 454 -13.90 -7.08 19.07
CA TYR A 454 -12.75 -6.37 18.50
C TYR A 454 -12.46 -5.09 19.30
N LEU A 455 -13.47 -4.24 19.52
CA LEU A 455 -13.33 -3.00 20.31
C LEU A 455 -12.83 -3.24 21.75
N LEU A 456 -13.16 -4.40 22.34
CA LEU A 456 -12.68 -4.80 23.67
C LEU A 456 -11.32 -5.51 23.65
N GLY A 457 -10.65 -5.65 22.50
CA GLY A 457 -9.37 -6.35 22.35
C GLY A 457 -9.46 -7.86 22.60
N LYS A 458 -10.66 -8.47 22.52
CA LYS A 458 -10.89 -9.92 22.74
C LYS A 458 -10.77 -10.74 21.46
N GLN A 459 -10.59 -10.06 20.34
CA GLN A 459 -10.43 -10.63 19.02
C GLN A 459 -9.65 -9.63 18.18
N THR A 460 -8.71 -10.12 17.39
CA THR A 460 -7.93 -9.35 16.43
C THR A 460 -8.29 -9.82 15.02
N TRP A 461 -8.07 -8.95 14.03
CA TRP A 461 -8.15 -9.33 12.63
C TRP A 461 -6.81 -9.93 12.20
N PRO A 462 -6.78 -11.16 11.66
CA PRO A 462 -5.54 -11.73 11.14
C PRO A 462 -5.21 -11.13 9.76
N GLY A 463 -4.00 -10.62 9.60
CA GLY A 463 -3.49 -10.12 8.32
C GLY A 463 -3.96 -8.70 7.94
N ALA A 464 -3.87 -8.40 6.64
CA ALA A 464 -4.15 -7.08 6.09
C ALA A 464 -5.64 -6.70 6.21
N MET A 465 -5.89 -5.38 6.30
CA MET A 465 -7.25 -4.86 6.40
C MET A 465 -8.10 -5.23 5.17
N PRO A 466 -9.39 -5.59 5.35
CA PRO A 466 -10.25 -5.98 4.24
C PRO A 466 -10.46 -4.86 3.23
N ALA A 467 -10.23 -5.16 1.94
CA ALA A 467 -10.50 -4.20 0.85
C ALA A 467 -12.00 -3.97 0.61
N ALA A 468 -12.84 -4.92 1.01
CA ALA A 468 -14.29 -4.83 0.96
C ALA A 468 -14.91 -5.69 2.09
N TYR A 469 -16.14 -5.35 2.49
CA TYR A 469 -16.87 -6.09 3.50
C TYR A 469 -18.38 -6.10 3.21
N ALA A 470 -19.08 -7.07 3.80
CA ALA A 470 -20.53 -7.07 3.87
C ALA A 470 -21.00 -6.41 5.18
N LEU A 471 -22.14 -5.71 5.15
CA LEU A 471 -22.70 -5.12 6.37
C LEU A 471 -23.00 -6.20 7.42
N GLY A 472 -22.55 -5.96 8.65
CA GLY A 472 -22.69 -6.86 9.79
C GLY A 472 -21.66 -7.98 9.87
N SER A 473 -20.66 -8.02 8.98
CA SER A 473 -19.66 -9.09 8.92
C SER A 473 -18.50 -8.92 9.92
N HIS A 474 -17.59 -9.90 9.97
CA HIS A 474 -16.36 -9.79 10.79
C HIS A 474 -15.37 -8.79 10.19
N GLU A 475 -15.33 -8.70 8.85
CA GLU A 475 -14.54 -7.73 8.10
C GLU A 475 -14.97 -6.30 8.44
N GLU A 476 -16.28 -6.01 8.44
CA GLU A 476 -16.78 -4.70 8.90
C GLU A 476 -16.40 -4.46 10.37
N ALA A 477 -16.45 -5.48 11.22
CA ALA A 477 -16.05 -5.36 12.63
C ALA A 477 -14.55 -5.05 12.81
N ALA A 478 -13.68 -5.54 11.93
CA ALA A 478 -12.28 -5.18 11.88
C ALA A 478 -12.10 -3.72 11.47
N VAL A 479 -12.81 -3.24 10.44
CA VAL A 479 -12.79 -1.83 10.01
C VAL A 479 -13.28 -0.89 11.12
N ILE A 480 -14.29 -1.30 11.90
CA ILE A 480 -14.76 -0.54 13.07
C ILE A 480 -13.68 -0.45 14.15
N GLU A 481 -12.91 -1.52 14.34
CA GLU A 481 -11.83 -1.55 15.32
C GLU A 481 -10.64 -0.68 14.91
N ASP A 482 -10.24 -0.75 13.64
CA ASP A 482 -9.22 0.14 13.08
C ASP A 482 -9.61 1.61 13.21
N MET A 483 -10.87 1.95 12.92
CA MET A 483 -11.36 3.33 12.97
C MET A 483 -11.58 3.86 14.40
N LEU A 484 -12.09 3.04 15.34
CA LEU A 484 -12.59 3.52 16.64
C LEU A 484 -11.97 2.81 17.85
N GLY A 485 -11.19 1.76 17.67
CA GLY A 485 -10.71 0.89 18.74
C GLY A 485 -9.97 1.64 19.84
N ASP A 486 -9.01 2.47 19.44
CA ASP A 486 -8.23 3.29 20.38
C ASP A 486 -9.09 4.31 21.10
N LEU A 487 -10.06 4.94 20.41
CA LEU A 487 -11.01 5.86 21.01
C LEU A 487 -11.88 5.20 22.09
N TRP A 488 -12.40 3.99 21.82
CA TRP A 488 -13.18 3.22 22.79
C TRP A 488 -12.35 2.82 24.01
N ARG A 489 -11.08 2.46 23.82
CA ARG A 489 -10.15 2.08 24.89
C ARG A 489 -9.71 3.29 25.72
N ALA A 490 -9.46 4.42 25.07
CA ALA A 490 -9.05 5.67 25.70
C ALA A 490 -10.19 6.36 26.47
N THR A 491 -11.45 6.12 26.10
CA THR A 491 -12.61 6.72 26.77
C THR A 491 -12.90 6.03 28.11
N PRO A 492 -12.74 6.72 29.26
CA PRO A 492 -12.92 6.10 30.58
C PRO A 492 -14.33 5.52 30.77
N GLY A 493 -14.41 4.26 31.19
CA GLY A 493 -15.68 3.57 31.45
C GLY A 493 -16.38 2.99 30.22
N ALA A 494 -15.97 3.34 29.00
CA ALA A 494 -16.64 2.87 27.78
C ALA A 494 -16.50 1.36 27.56
N GLY A 495 -15.33 0.79 27.87
CA GLY A 495 -15.08 -0.66 27.78
C GLY A 495 -15.99 -1.51 28.68
N PRO A 496 -16.01 -1.26 30.02
CA PRO A 496 -16.94 -1.93 30.93
C PRO A 496 -18.40 -1.76 30.52
N TRP A 497 -18.79 -0.56 30.09
CA TRP A 497 -20.13 -0.26 29.58
C TRP A 497 -20.50 -1.12 28.35
N LEU A 498 -19.64 -1.17 27.34
CA LEU A 498 -19.80 -2.00 26.15
C LEU A 498 -19.92 -3.49 26.50
N ALA A 499 -19.09 -3.97 27.43
CA ALA A 499 -19.11 -5.35 27.89
C ALA A 499 -20.42 -5.71 28.62
N ALA A 500 -20.93 -4.82 29.48
CA ALA A 500 -22.17 -5.02 30.23
C ALA A 500 -23.38 -5.13 29.28
N GLN A 501 -23.51 -4.20 28.33
CA GLN A 501 -24.64 -4.17 27.40
C GLN A 501 -24.62 -5.34 26.41
N SER A 502 -23.43 -5.77 25.97
CA SER A 502 -23.27 -6.93 25.10
C SER A 502 -23.72 -8.25 25.75
N ARG A 503 -23.56 -8.38 27.08
CA ARG A 503 -24.01 -9.57 27.84
C ARG A 503 -25.53 -9.57 28.03
N SER A 504 -26.13 -8.41 28.31
CA SER A 504 -27.58 -8.25 28.48
C SER A 504 -28.35 -8.63 27.20
N ALA A 505 -27.88 -8.21 26.02
CA ALA A 505 -28.48 -8.56 24.73
C ALA A 505 -28.48 -10.08 24.42
N ARG A 506 -27.45 -10.82 24.87
CA ARG A 506 -27.38 -12.29 24.72
C ARG A 506 -28.33 -13.01 25.67
N ALA A 507 -28.48 -12.53 26.90
CA ALA A 507 -29.38 -13.12 27.90
C ALA A 507 -30.86 -12.99 27.50
N GLY A 508 -31.27 -11.85 26.92
CA GLY A 508 -32.65 -11.63 26.45
C GLY A 508 -33.05 -12.54 25.28
N LYS A 509 -32.11 -12.96 24.42
CA LYS A 509 -32.36 -13.91 23.32
C LYS A 509 -32.50 -15.37 23.77
N ARG A 510 -31.76 -15.79 24.81
CA ARG A 510 -31.89 -17.14 25.40
C ARG A 510 -33.19 -17.36 26.17
N ARG A 511 -33.88 -16.29 26.58
CA ARG A 511 -35.20 -16.34 27.24
C ARG A 511 -36.38 -16.33 26.27
N ARG A 512 -36.15 -16.04 24.98
CA ARG A 512 -37.18 -15.93 23.92
C ARG A 512 -37.13 -17.08 22.89
N ARG A 513 -36.16 -17.97 23.03
CA ARG A 513 -36.12 -19.30 22.40
C ARG A 513 -36.49 -20.30 23.47
#